data_AF-A0A7J6LGZ1-F1
#
_entry.id   AF-A0A7J6LGZ1-F1
#
_cell.length_a   1.000
_cell.length_b   1.000
_cell.length_c   1.000
_cell.angle_alpha   90.00
_cell.angle_beta   90.00
_cell.angle_gamma   90.00
#
_symmetry.space_group_name_H-M   'P 1'
#
loop_
_entity.id
_entity.type
_entity.pdbx_description
1 polymer ?
#
loop_
_entity_poly.entity_id
_entity_poly.type
_entity_poly.pdbx_seq_one_letter_code
_entity_poly.pdbx_strand_id
1 'polypeptide(L)'
;MVSRASIEFEAELATALEKKLKKDNSKPHRQSRIVKDAEQALLAMVARRQENRRQISDSRASSRKSSECAESVVCSLDSSSVKVEAALAALDVQIVDVGRDEMYNQCFYLSLAASWLATISEGFIDLQESADLIKETALSLKRFIEGRVLESHPQWSETGQVGENIQAFSDFLPYAMCRRRKAGTRGPMDDLCIFVISEVGQADLYIGRKFSDKKSDVILVYHTPGHYQCILQSNGLPMKRNNVKNALEKWGVIVVETRDI
;
A
#
# COMPACT_ATOMS: atom_id res chain seq x y z
N MET A 1 -14.14 -18.66 36.27
CA MET A 1 -14.86 -19.91 35.96
C MET A 1 -15.79 -19.62 34.78
N VAL A 2 -15.53 -20.22 33.62
CA VAL A 2 -16.37 -20.02 32.43
C VAL A 2 -17.64 -20.86 32.58
N SER A 3 -18.79 -20.24 32.36
CA SER A 3 -20.10 -20.87 32.44
C SER A 3 -20.22 -22.00 31.41
N ARG A 4 -20.78 -23.14 31.81
CA ARG A 4 -21.05 -24.29 30.92
C ARG A 4 -21.89 -23.90 29.69
N ALA A 5 -22.75 -22.89 29.83
CA ALA A 5 -23.54 -22.33 28.73
C ALA A 5 -22.68 -21.61 27.67
N SER A 6 -21.52 -21.06 28.06
CA SER A 6 -20.61 -20.40 27.12
C SER A 6 -19.88 -21.41 26.24
N ILE A 7 -19.57 -22.59 26.79
CA ILE A 7 -18.90 -23.67 26.05
C ILE A 7 -19.85 -24.31 25.03
N GLU A 8 -21.12 -24.49 25.40
CA GLU A 8 -22.14 -25.05 24.51
C GLU A 8 -22.48 -24.11 23.33
N PHE A 9 -22.50 -22.80 23.57
CA PHE A 9 -22.71 -21.80 22.51
C PHE A 9 -21.54 -21.74 21.52
N GLU A 10 -20.30 -21.83 22.00
CA GLU A 10 -19.11 -21.87 21.14
C GLU A 10 -19.07 -23.13 20.25
N ALA A 11 -19.51 -24.28 20.78
CA ALA A 11 -19.60 -25.52 20.03
C ALA A 11 -20.68 -25.48 18.91
N GLU A 12 -21.83 -24.87 19.17
CA GLU A 12 -22.87 -24.67 18.14
C GLU A 12 -22.39 -23.70 17.04
N LEU A 13 -21.70 -22.62 17.42
CA LEU A 13 -21.18 -21.64 16.47
C LEU A 13 -20.13 -22.25 15.54
N ALA A 14 -19.23 -23.08 16.08
CA ALA A 14 -18.22 -23.80 15.30
C ALA A 14 -18.86 -24.74 14.28
N THR A 15 -19.90 -25.48 14.70
CA THR A 15 -20.61 -26.43 13.83
C THR A 15 -21.37 -25.72 12.70
N ALA A 16 -21.95 -24.54 12.99
CA ALA A 16 -22.64 -23.73 11.99
C ALA A 16 -21.68 -23.14 10.94
N LEU A 17 -20.48 -22.74 11.36
CA LEU A 17 -19.45 -22.22 10.47
C LEU A 17 -18.90 -23.30 9.53
N GLU A 18 -18.66 -24.53 10.02
CA GLU A 18 -18.23 -25.65 9.17
C GLU A 18 -19.26 -26.00 8.09
N LYS A 19 -20.55 -26.00 8.43
CA LYS A 19 -21.62 -26.26 7.45
C LYS A 19 -21.68 -25.18 6.37
N LYS A 20 -21.40 -23.93 6.72
CA LYS A 20 -21.37 -22.80 5.78
C LYS A 20 -20.17 -22.89 4.83
N LEU A 21 -19.00 -23.23 5.36
CA LEU A 21 -17.77 -23.47 4.59
C LEU A 21 -17.90 -24.62 3.57
N LYS A 22 -18.60 -25.70 3.93
CA LYS A 22 -18.86 -26.81 3.01
C LYS A 22 -19.83 -26.46 1.88
N LYS A 23 -20.77 -25.53 2.13
CA LYS A 23 -21.77 -25.11 1.13
C LYS A 23 -21.18 -24.21 0.04
N ASP A 24 -20.20 -23.37 0.40
CA ASP A 24 -19.58 -22.40 -0.53
C ASP A 24 -18.52 -23.01 -1.47
N ASN A 25 -18.13 -24.28 -1.27
CA ASN A 25 -17.13 -24.98 -2.10
C ASN A 25 -17.72 -25.73 -3.32
N SER A 26 -19.00 -25.53 -3.66
CA SER A 26 -19.70 -26.34 -4.68
C SER A 26 -19.68 -25.82 -6.13
N LYS A 27 -18.94 -24.76 -6.49
CA LYS A 27 -18.78 -24.33 -7.90
C LYS A 27 -17.33 -23.94 -8.24
N PRO A 28 -16.72 -24.53 -9.28
CA PRO A 28 -15.34 -24.26 -9.65
C PRO A 28 -15.26 -23.13 -10.70
N HIS A 29 -14.59 -22.04 -10.35
CA HIS A 29 -13.89 -21.20 -11.32
C HIS A 29 -12.41 -21.17 -10.94
N ARG A 30 -11.57 -21.60 -11.90
CA ARG A 30 -10.12 -21.85 -11.75
C ARG A 30 -9.30 -20.63 -11.33
N GLN A 31 -9.89 -19.43 -11.27
CA GLN A 31 -9.26 -18.25 -10.66
C GLN A 31 -9.19 -18.32 -9.13
N SER A 32 -9.96 -19.20 -8.46
CA SER A 32 -10.04 -19.17 -6.99
C SER A 32 -8.82 -19.73 -6.26
N ARG A 33 -8.05 -20.66 -6.84
CA ARG A 33 -6.89 -21.23 -6.10
C ARG A 33 -5.75 -20.23 -6.00
N ILE A 34 -5.33 -19.65 -7.11
CA ILE A 34 -4.24 -18.66 -7.13
C ILE A 34 -4.59 -17.43 -6.27
N VAL A 35 -5.85 -16.96 -6.35
CA VAL A 35 -6.30 -15.81 -5.53
C VAL A 35 -6.39 -16.19 -4.04
N LYS A 36 -6.87 -17.40 -3.71
CA LYS A 36 -6.90 -17.87 -2.32
C LYS A 36 -5.49 -18.10 -1.76
N ASP A 37 -4.58 -18.63 -2.56
CA ASP A 37 -3.19 -18.89 -2.15
C ASP A 37 -2.46 -17.55 -1.91
N ALA A 38 -2.67 -16.55 -2.78
CA ALA A 38 -2.15 -15.19 -2.60
C ALA A 38 -2.76 -14.49 -1.38
N GLU A 39 -4.08 -14.62 -1.18
CA GLU A 39 -4.76 -14.07 0.00
C GLU A 39 -4.26 -14.72 1.30
N GLN A 40 -4.04 -16.03 1.27
CA GLN A 40 -3.56 -16.82 2.42
C GLN A 40 -2.08 -16.51 2.74
N ALA A 41 -1.23 -16.33 1.72
CA ALA A 41 0.14 -15.86 1.88
C ALA A 41 0.18 -14.44 2.49
N LEU A 42 -0.69 -13.54 2.01
CA LEU A 42 -0.79 -12.19 2.56
C LEU A 42 -1.27 -12.19 4.02
N LEU A 43 -2.27 -13.01 4.36
CA LEU A 43 -2.74 -13.16 5.74
C LEU A 43 -1.66 -13.73 6.66
N ALA A 44 -0.86 -14.69 6.18
CA ALA A 44 0.27 -15.23 6.94
C ALA A 44 1.36 -14.17 7.19
N MET A 45 1.67 -13.34 6.20
CA MET A 45 2.59 -12.20 6.36
C MET A 45 2.07 -11.20 7.40
N VAL A 46 0.78 -10.86 7.36
CA VAL A 46 0.15 -9.95 8.34
C VAL A 46 0.16 -10.55 9.75
N ALA A 47 -0.04 -11.86 9.90
CA ALA A 47 0.05 -12.53 11.20
C ALA A 47 1.48 -12.49 11.75
N ARG A 48 2.49 -12.76 10.91
CA ARG A 48 3.92 -12.67 11.28
C ARG A 48 4.31 -11.24 11.71
N ARG A 49 3.71 -10.22 11.07
CA ARG A 49 3.85 -8.80 11.42
C ARG A 49 3.33 -8.47 12.82
N GLN A 50 2.22 -9.08 13.25
CA GLN A 50 1.67 -8.85 14.59
C GLN A 50 2.56 -9.44 15.69
N GLU A 51 3.21 -10.57 15.42
CA GLU A 51 4.10 -11.23 16.38
C GLU A 51 5.43 -10.47 16.53
N ASN A 52 6.04 -10.03 15.43
CA ASN A 52 7.26 -9.21 15.50
C ASN A 52 7.04 -7.88 16.25
N ARG A 53 5.86 -7.25 16.10
CA ARG A 53 5.51 -6.03 16.84
C ARG A 53 5.46 -6.23 18.36
N ARG A 54 5.08 -7.42 18.84
CA ARG A 54 5.08 -7.74 20.29
C ARG A 54 6.50 -7.86 20.83
N GLN A 55 7.41 -8.43 20.05
CA GLN A 55 8.81 -8.60 20.46
C GLN A 55 9.58 -7.27 20.50
N ILE A 56 9.24 -6.33 19.61
CA ILE A 56 9.89 -5.01 19.53
C ILE A 56 9.34 -4.02 20.59
N SER A 57 8.07 -4.16 21.01
CA SER A 57 7.53 -3.33 22.10
C SER A 57 8.23 -3.57 23.44
N ASP A 58 8.75 -4.79 23.66
CA ASP A 58 9.45 -5.14 24.89
C ASP A 58 10.90 -4.59 24.94
N SER A 59 11.47 -4.24 23.78
CA SER A 59 12.86 -3.77 23.65
C SER A 59 13.00 -2.24 23.53
N ARG A 60 11.91 -1.50 23.26
CA ARG A 60 11.92 -0.03 23.08
C ARG A 60 11.69 0.81 24.34
N ALA A 61 11.51 0.20 25.51
CA ALA A 61 11.35 0.93 26.78
C ALA A 61 12.64 1.62 27.31
N SER A 62 13.75 1.63 26.56
CA SER A 62 15.07 2.04 27.09
C SER A 62 15.83 3.12 26.31
N SER A 63 15.31 3.71 25.22
CA SER A 63 16.17 4.59 24.40
C SER A 63 15.52 5.87 23.83
N ARG A 64 15.98 7.00 24.40
CA ARG A 64 16.28 8.35 23.82
C ARG A 64 15.10 9.22 23.38
N LYS A 65 14.95 10.50 23.78
CA LYS A 65 15.80 11.72 23.91
C LYS A 65 16.32 12.33 22.60
N SER A 66 15.58 13.37 22.18
CA SER A 66 15.94 14.69 21.60
C SER A 66 16.96 14.79 20.46
N SER A 67 16.52 15.39 19.35
CA SER A 67 17.33 16.22 18.46
C SER A 67 16.40 17.19 17.70
N GLU A 68 16.76 18.47 17.72
CA GLU A 68 16.02 19.62 17.19
C GLU A 68 17.02 20.52 16.42
N CYS A 69 16.49 21.27 15.46
CA CYS A 69 17.04 22.45 14.75
C CYS A 69 18.03 22.25 13.59
N ALA A 70 17.60 22.67 12.39
CA ALA A 70 18.18 23.81 11.66
C ALA A 70 17.29 24.19 10.46
N GLU A 71 16.88 25.44 10.38
CA GLU A 71 16.06 25.99 9.29
C GLU A 71 16.65 27.37 8.94
N SER A 72 17.21 27.54 7.72
CA SER A 72 17.34 28.86 7.08
C SER A 72 17.76 28.75 5.60
N VAL A 73 17.32 29.75 4.84
CA VAL A 73 17.68 30.14 3.46
C VAL A 73 16.90 29.43 2.34
N VAL A 74 15.79 30.04 1.91
CA VAL A 74 15.15 29.75 0.62
C VAL A 74 15.23 31.00 -0.25
N CYS A 75 16.19 31.00 -1.19
CA CYS A 75 16.16 31.88 -2.35
C CYS A 75 15.07 31.38 -3.32
N SER A 76 14.39 32.30 -3.99
CA SER A 76 13.34 32.07 -5.01
C SER A 76 13.78 31.02 -6.05
N LEU A 77 13.39 29.76 -5.80
CA LEU A 77 13.44 28.65 -6.73
C LEU A 77 11.99 28.29 -7.04
N ASP A 78 11.40 28.98 -8.02
CA ASP A 78 10.00 28.82 -8.40
C ASP A 78 9.72 27.53 -9.19
N SER A 79 10.74 26.70 -9.45
CA SER A 79 10.54 25.38 -10.05
C SER A 79 9.90 24.42 -9.05
N SER A 80 8.72 23.89 -9.40
CA SER A 80 8.01 22.89 -8.59
C SER A 80 8.85 21.68 -8.19
N SER A 81 9.82 21.27 -9.03
CA SER A 81 10.74 20.17 -8.73
C SER A 81 11.56 20.42 -7.46
N VAL A 82 12.11 21.64 -7.29
CA VAL A 82 12.88 22.02 -6.09
C VAL A 82 12.01 21.96 -4.84
N LYS A 83 10.75 22.37 -4.94
CA LYS A 83 9.79 22.28 -3.82
C LYS A 83 9.54 20.84 -3.40
N VAL A 84 9.37 19.94 -4.38
CA VAL A 84 9.19 18.50 -4.14
C VAL A 84 10.45 17.89 -3.53
N GLU A 85 11.63 18.15 -4.09
CA GLU A 85 12.90 17.67 -3.56
C GLU A 85 13.14 18.13 -2.12
N ALA A 86 12.89 19.41 -1.82
CA ALA A 86 13.01 19.93 -0.47
C ALA A 86 12.00 19.28 0.50
N ALA A 87 10.77 19.00 0.05
CA ALA A 87 9.78 18.29 0.84
C ALA A 87 10.18 16.84 1.14
N LEU A 88 10.72 16.13 0.14
CA LEU A 88 11.22 14.77 0.30
C LEU A 88 12.47 14.73 1.19
N ALA A 89 13.39 15.70 1.04
CA ALA A 89 14.54 15.83 1.92
C ALA A 89 14.12 16.05 3.38
N ALA A 90 13.10 16.88 3.62
CA ALA A 90 12.54 17.10 4.96
C ALA A 90 11.87 15.86 5.57
N LEU A 91 11.51 14.88 4.76
CA LEU A 91 10.96 13.59 5.20
C LEU A 91 12.03 12.51 5.41
N ASP A 92 13.30 12.79 5.11
CA ASP A 92 14.40 11.81 5.16
C ASP A 92 14.08 10.56 4.32
N VAL A 93 13.64 10.78 3.08
CA VAL A 93 13.31 9.73 2.11
C VAL A 93 14.17 9.81 0.86
N GLN A 94 14.24 8.68 0.14
CA GLN A 94 15.05 8.47 -1.04
C GLN A 94 14.15 7.99 -2.18
N ILE A 95 14.33 8.54 -3.37
CA ILE A 95 13.67 8.03 -4.58
C ILE A 95 14.54 6.91 -5.14
N VAL A 96 13.95 5.73 -5.35
CA VAL A 96 14.67 4.56 -5.86
C VAL A 96 13.96 3.98 -7.07
N ASP A 97 14.70 3.76 -8.15
CA ASP A 97 14.19 3.12 -9.36
C ASP A 97 14.11 1.60 -9.15
N VAL A 98 12.95 1.01 -9.44
CA VAL A 98 12.69 -0.42 -9.23
C VAL A 98 12.58 -1.09 -10.59
N GLY A 99 13.66 -1.80 -10.96
CA GLY A 99 13.72 -2.81 -12.02
C GLY A 99 12.99 -2.46 -13.32
N ARG A 100 13.65 -1.76 -14.26
CA ARG A 100 13.11 -1.49 -15.61
C ARG A 100 12.90 -2.77 -16.44
N ASP A 101 13.66 -3.82 -16.15
CA ASP A 101 13.72 -5.04 -16.96
C ASP A 101 12.85 -6.18 -16.43
N GLU A 102 12.21 -6.02 -15.26
CA GLU A 102 11.49 -7.13 -14.62
C GLU A 102 10.07 -7.33 -15.14
N MET A 103 9.39 -6.23 -15.47
CA MET A 103 8.03 -6.20 -16.01
C MET A 103 7.85 -4.99 -16.95
N TYR A 104 7.69 -5.25 -18.25
CA TYR A 104 7.57 -4.22 -19.28
C TYR A 104 6.36 -3.30 -19.04
N ASN A 105 6.60 -1.99 -18.96
CA ASN A 105 5.59 -0.94 -18.71
C ASN A 105 4.83 -1.07 -17.37
N GLN A 106 5.37 -1.76 -16.36
CA GLN A 106 4.70 -1.97 -15.06
C GLN A 106 5.39 -1.26 -13.89
N CYS A 107 6.16 -0.20 -14.14
CA CYS A 107 6.93 0.53 -13.12
C CYS A 107 6.06 1.08 -11.97
N PHE A 108 4.78 1.41 -12.21
CA PHE A 108 3.85 1.78 -11.13
C PHE A 108 3.63 0.65 -10.14
N TYR A 109 3.29 -0.56 -10.62
CA TYR A 109 3.02 -1.69 -9.75
C TYR A 109 4.27 -2.19 -9.04
N LEU A 110 5.43 -2.15 -9.71
CA LEU A 110 6.73 -2.45 -9.11
C LEU A 110 7.08 -1.45 -8.00
N SER A 111 6.94 -0.15 -8.27
CA SER A 111 7.19 0.90 -7.28
C SER A 111 6.24 0.80 -6.09
N LEU A 112 4.96 0.54 -6.36
CA LEU A 112 3.94 0.35 -5.32
C LEU A 112 4.25 -0.87 -4.45
N ALA A 113 4.64 -1.99 -5.07
CA ALA A 113 5.03 -3.21 -4.37
C ALA A 113 6.28 -3.01 -3.51
N ALA A 114 7.33 -2.40 -4.07
CA ALA A 114 8.58 -2.13 -3.34
C ALA A 114 8.33 -1.21 -2.14
N SER A 115 7.63 -0.08 -2.33
CA SER A 115 7.28 0.81 -1.23
C SER A 115 6.42 0.09 -0.17
N TRP A 116 5.45 -0.74 -0.59
CA TRP A 116 4.62 -1.49 0.35
C TRP A 116 5.43 -2.52 1.16
N LEU A 117 6.28 -3.30 0.50
CA LEU A 117 7.15 -4.27 1.16
C LEU A 117 8.11 -3.57 2.13
N ALA A 118 8.65 -2.41 1.76
CA ALA A 118 9.45 -1.59 2.65
C ALA A 118 8.66 -1.21 3.93
N THR A 119 7.39 -0.81 3.82
CA THR A 119 6.58 -0.49 5.02
C THR A 119 6.35 -1.71 5.94
N ILE A 120 6.37 -2.91 5.37
CA ILE A 120 6.19 -4.17 6.11
C ILE A 120 7.50 -4.59 6.76
N SER A 121 8.63 -4.39 6.09
CA SER A 121 9.98 -4.72 6.54
C SER A 121 10.62 -3.60 7.39
N GLU A 122 9.82 -2.68 7.92
CA GLU A 122 10.31 -1.53 8.73
C GLU A 122 11.41 -0.72 8.01
N GLY A 123 11.21 -0.51 6.71
CA GLY A 123 12.05 0.25 5.79
C GLY A 123 13.40 -0.39 5.45
N PHE A 124 13.68 -1.61 5.92
CA PHE A 124 14.84 -2.38 5.50
C PHE A 124 14.43 -3.40 4.44
N ILE A 125 14.48 -2.99 3.17
CA ILE A 125 14.35 -3.91 2.04
C ILE A 125 15.58 -3.77 1.14
N ASP A 126 16.30 -4.87 0.96
CA ASP A 126 17.26 -4.98 -0.12
C ASP A 126 16.48 -5.24 -1.41
N LEU A 127 16.43 -4.24 -2.30
CA LEU A 127 15.67 -4.33 -3.54
C LEU A 127 16.21 -5.39 -4.50
N GLN A 128 17.52 -5.68 -4.45
CA GLN A 128 18.15 -6.64 -5.33
C GLN A 128 17.88 -8.07 -4.85
N GLU A 129 18.01 -8.33 -3.55
CA GLU A 129 17.67 -9.64 -2.99
C GLU A 129 16.16 -9.91 -2.99
N SER A 130 15.35 -8.85 -2.96
CA SER A 130 13.88 -8.95 -2.92
C SER A 130 13.21 -8.83 -4.29
N ALA A 131 13.97 -8.81 -5.39
CA ALA A 131 13.47 -8.62 -6.76
C ALA A 131 12.28 -9.54 -7.09
N ASP A 132 12.44 -10.86 -6.88
CA ASP A 132 11.37 -11.84 -7.16
C ASP A 132 10.11 -11.58 -6.31
N LEU A 133 10.29 -11.25 -5.03
CA LEU A 133 9.17 -10.95 -4.12
C LEU A 133 8.45 -9.65 -4.53
N ILE A 134 9.21 -8.62 -4.93
CA ILE A 134 8.67 -7.36 -5.44
C ILE A 134 7.83 -7.64 -6.69
N LYS A 135 8.35 -8.44 -7.63
CA LYS A 135 7.66 -8.82 -8.85
C LYS A 135 6.38 -9.60 -8.59
N GLU A 136 6.40 -10.60 -7.72
CA GLU A 136 5.20 -11.37 -7.33
C GLU A 136 4.15 -10.49 -6.65
N THR A 137 4.60 -9.58 -5.78
CA THR A 137 3.73 -8.62 -5.10
C THR A 137 3.13 -7.63 -6.10
N ALA A 138 3.91 -7.13 -7.05
CA ALA A 138 3.47 -6.22 -8.11
C ALA A 138 2.41 -6.89 -9.00
N LEU A 139 2.61 -8.14 -9.41
CA LEU A 139 1.61 -8.91 -10.17
C LEU A 139 0.31 -9.10 -9.38
N SER A 140 0.41 -9.35 -8.09
CA SER A 140 -0.76 -9.51 -7.21
C SER A 140 -1.53 -8.20 -7.07
N LEU A 141 -0.82 -7.08 -6.85
CA LEU A 141 -1.40 -5.74 -6.81
C LEU A 141 -2.03 -5.35 -8.15
N LYS A 142 -1.35 -5.61 -9.27
CA LYS A 142 -1.88 -5.38 -10.62
C LYS A 142 -3.21 -6.08 -10.81
N ARG A 143 -3.24 -7.41 -10.62
CA ARG A 143 -4.47 -8.22 -10.77
C ARG A 143 -5.58 -7.73 -9.87
N PHE A 144 -5.26 -7.33 -8.63
CA PHE A 144 -6.25 -6.80 -7.72
C PHE A 144 -6.82 -5.46 -8.18
N ILE A 145 -5.96 -4.50 -8.52
CA ILE A 145 -6.35 -3.15 -8.94
C ILE A 145 -7.14 -3.21 -10.24
N GLU A 146 -6.61 -3.89 -11.26
CA GLU A 146 -7.26 -4.06 -12.57
C GLU A 146 -8.58 -4.82 -12.45
N GLY A 147 -8.64 -5.86 -11.60
CA GLY A 147 -9.89 -6.56 -11.32
C GLY A 147 -10.98 -5.62 -10.79
N ARG A 148 -10.61 -4.61 -9.99
CA ARG A 148 -11.55 -3.58 -9.50
C ARG A 148 -11.98 -2.61 -10.59
N VAL A 149 -11.08 -2.26 -11.50
CA VAL A 149 -11.45 -1.45 -12.67
C VAL A 149 -12.46 -2.19 -13.53
N LEU A 150 -12.23 -3.49 -13.80
CA LEU A 150 -13.13 -4.31 -14.61
C LEU A 150 -14.48 -4.58 -13.95
N GLU A 151 -14.58 -4.56 -12.62
CA GLU A 151 -15.87 -4.59 -11.92
C GLU A 151 -16.72 -3.34 -12.24
N SER A 152 -16.09 -2.17 -12.42
CA SER A 152 -16.77 -0.91 -12.75
C SER A 152 -16.92 -0.66 -14.25
N HIS A 153 -15.97 -1.17 -15.05
CA HIS A 153 -15.91 -1.00 -16.50
C HIS A 153 -15.60 -2.33 -17.22
N PRO A 154 -16.55 -3.28 -17.25
CA PRO A 154 -16.32 -4.60 -17.87
C PRO A 154 -15.84 -4.53 -19.33
N GLN A 155 -16.34 -3.55 -20.08
CA GLN A 155 -16.01 -3.30 -21.49
C GLN A 155 -14.54 -2.90 -21.74
N TRP A 156 -13.81 -2.48 -20.69
CA TRP A 156 -12.40 -2.13 -20.80
C TRP A 156 -11.49 -3.35 -21.03
N SER A 157 -11.96 -4.56 -20.69
CA SER A 157 -11.26 -5.80 -21.04
C SER A 157 -11.32 -6.08 -22.55
N GLU A 158 -12.47 -5.87 -23.18
CA GLU A 158 -12.70 -6.13 -24.61
C GLU A 158 -11.99 -5.10 -25.50
N THR A 159 -11.93 -3.84 -25.03
CA THR A 159 -11.27 -2.74 -25.73
C THR A 159 -9.77 -2.65 -25.47
N GLY A 160 -9.22 -3.53 -24.62
CA GLY A 160 -7.80 -3.56 -24.30
C GLY A 160 -7.32 -2.32 -23.53
N GLN A 161 -8.18 -1.68 -22.74
CA GLN A 161 -7.80 -0.57 -21.86
C GLN A 161 -7.24 -1.04 -20.51
N VAL A 162 -7.44 -2.32 -20.18
CA VAL A 162 -6.90 -3.00 -19.00
C VAL A 162 -6.33 -4.35 -19.43
N GLY A 163 -5.15 -4.72 -18.94
CA GLY A 163 -4.54 -6.02 -19.29
C GLY A 163 -3.03 -6.09 -19.16
N GLU A 164 -2.44 -7.18 -19.64
CA GLU A 164 -1.03 -7.50 -19.39
C GLU A 164 -0.05 -6.47 -19.95
N ASN A 165 -0.34 -5.90 -21.13
CA ASN A 165 0.56 -5.00 -21.87
C ASN A 165 0.23 -3.52 -21.71
N ILE A 166 -0.71 -3.18 -20.82
CA ILE A 166 -1.11 -1.78 -20.60
C ILE A 166 -0.12 -1.08 -19.69
N GLN A 167 0.12 0.19 -20.00
CA GLN A 167 0.99 1.05 -19.19
C GLN A 167 0.48 1.12 -17.75
N ALA A 168 1.43 1.24 -16.84
CA ALA A 168 1.23 1.54 -15.44
C ALA A 168 0.39 2.82 -15.23
N PHE A 169 -0.72 2.75 -14.46
CA PHE A 169 -1.57 3.91 -14.17
C PHE A 169 -1.96 4.00 -12.70
N SER A 170 -1.64 5.14 -12.07
CA SER A 170 -2.17 5.52 -10.75
C SER A 170 -3.68 5.80 -10.77
N ASP A 171 -4.23 6.14 -11.93
CA ASP A 171 -5.66 6.47 -12.12
C ASP A 171 -6.60 5.31 -11.80
N PHE A 172 -6.07 4.08 -11.71
CA PHE A 172 -6.84 2.90 -11.31
C PHE A 172 -6.96 2.75 -9.78
N LEU A 173 -6.10 3.42 -9.00
CA LEU A 173 -6.13 3.38 -7.54
C LEU A 173 -7.50 3.72 -6.95
N PRO A 174 -8.23 4.75 -7.38
CA PRO A 174 -9.48 5.06 -6.73
C PRO A 174 -10.56 3.97 -6.89
N TYR A 175 -10.54 3.14 -7.95
CA TYR A 175 -11.36 1.92 -8.03
C TYR A 175 -10.95 0.87 -6.99
N ALA A 176 -9.64 0.73 -6.77
CA ALA A 176 -9.06 -0.19 -5.79
C ALA A 176 -9.13 0.31 -4.33
N MET A 177 -9.38 1.60 -4.13
CA MET A 177 -9.45 2.24 -2.81
C MET A 177 -10.90 2.64 -2.44
N CYS A 178 -11.85 2.50 -3.36
CA CYS A 178 -13.24 2.94 -3.19
C CYS A 178 -13.90 2.35 -1.93
N ARG A 179 -14.59 3.23 -1.18
CA ARG A 179 -15.32 2.88 0.06
C ARG A 179 -16.59 2.08 -0.19
N ARG A 180 -17.18 2.15 -1.39
CA ARG A 180 -18.46 1.54 -1.76
C ARG A 180 -18.40 0.03 -2.07
N ARG A 181 -17.45 -0.69 -1.47
CA ARG A 181 -17.40 -2.15 -1.58
C ARG A 181 -18.49 -2.82 -0.76
N LYS A 182 -19.05 -3.92 -1.31
CA LYS A 182 -19.96 -4.81 -0.59
C LYS A 182 -19.39 -5.12 0.80
N ALA A 183 -20.22 -4.92 1.83
CA ALA A 183 -19.84 -5.18 3.21
C ALA A 183 -19.30 -6.62 3.35
N GLY A 184 -18.18 -6.77 4.06
CA GLY A 184 -17.53 -8.07 4.27
C GLY A 184 -16.40 -8.41 3.30
N THR A 185 -16.25 -7.70 2.17
CA THR A 185 -15.05 -7.87 1.32
C THR A 185 -13.87 -7.09 1.89
N ARG A 186 -12.73 -7.75 2.09
CA ARG A 186 -11.46 -7.12 2.48
C ARG A 186 -10.49 -7.18 1.32
N GLY A 187 -9.88 -6.06 0.99
CA GLY A 187 -8.81 -5.99 0.00
C GLY A 187 -7.44 -5.74 0.65
N PRO A 188 -6.33 -6.12 -0.02
CA PRO A 188 -4.97 -5.79 0.41
C PRO A 188 -4.74 -4.29 0.64
N MET A 189 -5.51 -3.44 -0.04
CA MET A 189 -5.35 -1.99 0.00
C MET A 189 -6.27 -1.28 1.00
N ASP A 190 -7.16 -2.00 1.69
CA ASP A 190 -8.14 -1.39 2.60
C ASP A 190 -7.49 -0.60 3.74
N ASP A 191 -6.33 -1.05 4.21
CA ASP A 191 -5.62 -0.47 5.37
C ASP A 191 -4.49 0.48 4.96
N LEU A 192 -4.35 0.79 3.65
CA LEU A 192 -3.23 1.57 3.10
C LEU A 192 -3.59 3.05 2.90
N CYS A 193 -2.57 3.90 2.92
CA CYS A 193 -2.62 5.30 2.50
C CYS A 193 -1.51 5.51 1.48
N ILE A 194 -1.85 5.94 0.26
CA ILE A 194 -0.91 6.03 -0.85
C ILE A 194 -0.80 7.49 -1.28
N PHE A 195 0.41 8.02 -1.29
CA PHE A 195 0.74 9.27 -1.97
C PHE A 195 1.43 8.97 -3.29
N VAL A 196 0.90 9.53 -4.37
CA VAL A 196 1.57 9.58 -5.68
C VAL A 196 2.06 11.02 -5.85
N ILE A 197 3.36 11.24 -5.69
CA ILE A 197 3.99 12.56 -5.69
C ILE A 197 4.58 12.81 -7.06
N SER A 198 4.10 13.82 -7.77
CA SER A 198 4.61 14.19 -9.08
C SER A 198 5.68 15.28 -9.00
N GLU A 199 6.66 15.21 -9.90
CA GLU A 199 7.70 16.24 -10.06
C GLU A 199 7.14 17.66 -10.31
N VAL A 200 5.91 17.79 -10.79
CA VAL A 200 5.27 19.07 -11.10
C VAL A 200 4.74 19.82 -9.86
N GLY A 201 4.93 19.26 -8.66
CA GLY A 201 4.50 19.92 -7.41
C GLY A 201 3.06 19.59 -7.00
N GLN A 202 2.54 18.45 -7.45
CA GLN A 202 1.25 17.91 -7.00
C GLN A 202 1.47 16.52 -6.39
N ALA A 203 0.67 16.17 -5.39
CA ALA A 203 0.61 14.83 -4.84
C ALA A 203 -0.84 14.37 -4.71
N ASP A 204 -1.17 13.22 -5.29
CA ASP A 204 -2.49 12.61 -5.15
C ASP A 204 -2.48 11.65 -3.94
N LEU A 205 -3.43 11.85 -3.03
CA LEU A 205 -3.58 11.09 -1.79
C LEU A 205 -4.80 10.17 -1.90
N TYR A 206 -4.55 8.86 -1.87
CA TYR A 206 -5.58 7.82 -1.86
C TYR A 206 -5.62 7.13 -0.50
N ILE A 207 -6.82 7.06 0.10
CA ILE A 207 -7.01 6.51 1.44
C ILE A 207 -7.88 5.26 1.39
N GLY A 208 -7.34 4.15 1.87
CA GLY A 208 -8.04 2.88 1.96
C GLY A 208 -9.23 2.97 2.91
N ARG A 209 -10.27 2.19 2.63
CA ARG A 209 -11.55 2.21 3.36
C ARG A 209 -11.40 2.07 4.88
N LYS A 210 -10.45 1.25 5.34
CA LYS A 210 -10.20 0.92 6.74
C LYS A 210 -8.90 1.53 7.27
N PHE A 211 -8.27 2.41 6.47
CA PHE A 211 -7.07 3.10 6.89
C PHE A 211 -7.30 3.83 8.21
N SER A 212 -6.32 3.69 9.10
CA SER A 212 -6.31 4.36 10.40
C SER A 212 -4.93 4.97 10.61
N ASP A 213 -4.91 6.25 10.99
CA ASP A 213 -3.68 6.98 11.31
C ASP A 213 -2.86 6.31 12.45
N LYS A 214 -3.45 5.34 13.19
CA LYS A 214 -2.76 4.57 14.23
C LYS A 214 -1.87 3.44 13.68
N LYS A 215 -2.14 2.92 12.48
CA LYS A 215 -1.46 1.72 11.95
C LYS A 215 -0.30 2.03 10.99
N SER A 216 -0.22 3.26 10.49
CA SER A 216 0.91 3.84 9.73
C SER A 216 1.39 3.02 8.53
N ASP A 217 0.48 2.60 7.65
CA ASP A 217 0.85 2.02 6.35
C ASP A 217 0.74 3.10 5.27
N VAL A 218 1.71 4.03 5.30
CA VAL A 218 1.83 5.09 4.29
C VAL A 218 2.82 4.63 3.23
N ILE A 219 2.34 4.57 1.99
CA ILE A 219 3.11 4.23 0.81
C ILE A 219 3.34 5.51 0.01
N LEU A 220 4.59 5.73 -0.39
CA LEU A 220 4.98 6.85 -1.21
C LEU A 220 5.48 6.33 -2.57
N VAL A 221 5.01 6.95 -3.64
CA VAL A 221 5.44 6.67 -5.02
C VAL A 221 5.77 8.02 -5.66
N TYR A 222 6.91 8.10 -6.34
CA TYR A 222 7.31 9.27 -7.12
C TYR A 222 6.92 9.07 -8.58
N HIS A 223 6.40 10.11 -9.22
CA HIS A 223 5.98 10.11 -10.61
C HIS A 223 6.70 11.19 -11.41
N THR A 224 7.35 10.74 -12.48
CA THR A 224 7.88 11.57 -13.56
C THR A 224 7.19 11.15 -14.88
N PRO A 225 7.13 12.01 -15.90
CA PRO A 225 6.50 11.67 -17.17
C PRO A 225 7.00 10.33 -17.74
N GLY A 226 6.09 9.35 -17.78
CA GLY A 226 6.37 8.00 -18.29
C GLY A 226 7.03 7.04 -17.30
N HIS A 227 7.28 7.44 -16.05
CA HIS A 227 7.96 6.58 -15.08
C HIS A 227 7.48 6.77 -13.64
N TYR A 228 7.43 5.65 -12.90
CA TYR A 228 7.15 5.64 -11.47
C TYR A 228 8.34 5.02 -10.73
N GLN A 229 8.66 5.61 -9.59
CA GLN A 229 9.75 5.18 -8.71
C GLN A 229 9.21 5.01 -7.29
N CYS A 230 9.80 4.09 -6.54
CA CYS A 230 9.45 3.95 -5.13
C CYS A 230 10.13 5.04 -4.30
N ILE A 231 9.51 5.44 -3.21
CA ILE A 231 10.11 6.35 -2.23
C ILE A 231 10.28 5.57 -0.93
N LEU A 232 11.53 5.42 -0.49
CA LEU A 232 11.92 4.65 0.68
C LEU A 232 12.43 5.58 1.78
N GLN A 233 12.17 5.23 3.03
CA GLN A 233 12.64 6.03 4.17
C GLN A 233 14.04 5.59 4.58
N SER A 234 14.95 6.54 4.75
CA SER A 234 16.35 6.24 5.07
C SER A 234 16.54 5.59 6.44
N ASN A 235 15.67 5.93 7.40
CA ASN A 235 15.82 5.53 8.80
C ASN A 235 14.93 4.35 9.23
N GLY A 236 14.15 3.76 8.32
CA GLY A 236 13.30 2.60 8.60
C GLY A 236 12.07 2.85 9.50
N LEU A 237 11.84 4.09 9.94
CA LEU A 237 10.69 4.37 10.80
C LEU A 237 9.39 4.40 9.98
N PRO A 238 8.23 4.04 10.55
CA PRO A 238 6.97 4.16 9.84
C PRO A 238 6.53 5.63 9.73
N MET A 239 6.18 6.08 8.51
CA MET A 239 5.63 7.42 8.30
C MET A 239 4.17 7.53 8.75
N LYS A 240 3.83 8.65 9.36
CA LYS A 240 2.44 9.05 9.61
C LYS A 240 1.94 9.89 8.45
N ARG A 241 0.69 9.66 8.03
CA ARG A 241 0.03 10.40 6.94
C ARG A 241 0.12 11.91 7.12
N ASN A 242 -0.20 12.41 8.31
CA ASN A 242 -0.16 13.84 8.60
C ASN A 242 1.25 14.42 8.51
N ASN A 243 2.29 13.65 8.85
CA ASN A 243 3.67 14.13 8.73
C ASN A 243 4.04 14.34 7.26
N VAL A 244 3.71 13.37 6.40
CA VAL A 244 3.94 13.46 4.95
C VAL A 244 3.15 14.62 4.36
N LYS A 245 1.84 14.68 4.64
CA LYS A 245 0.97 15.75 4.12
C LYS A 245 1.46 17.14 4.54
N ASN A 246 1.75 17.34 5.83
CA ASN A 246 2.22 18.62 6.34
C ASN A 246 3.58 19.00 5.76
N ALA A 247 4.49 18.05 5.55
CA ALA A 247 5.78 18.33 4.91
C ALA A 247 5.59 18.77 3.45
N LEU A 248 4.78 18.05 2.68
CA LEU A 248 4.48 18.42 1.28
C LEU A 248 3.85 19.82 1.18
N GLU A 249 2.81 20.09 1.98
CA GLU A 249 2.10 21.37 1.98
C GLU A 249 3.00 22.53 2.45
N LYS A 250 3.87 22.29 3.46
CA LYS A 250 4.84 23.29 3.95
C LYS A 250 5.77 23.80 2.84
N TRP A 251 6.16 22.92 1.92
CA TRP A 251 7.03 23.25 0.80
C TRP A 251 6.26 23.66 -0.46
N GLY A 252 4.94 23.80 -0.38
CA GLY A 252 4.10 24.27 -1.48
C GLY A 252 3.71 23.20 -2.50
N VAL A 253 3.82 21.91 -2.16
CA VAL A 253 3.26 20.81 -2.96
C VAL A 253 1.75 20.71 -2.70
N ILE A 254 0.95 20.70 -3.77
CA ILE A 254 -0.51 20.63 -3.68
C ILE A 254 -0.92 19.18 -3.43
N VAL A 255 -1.54 18.90 -2.29
CA VAL A 255 -2.03 17.55 -1.95
C VAL A 255 -3.52 17.41 -2.27
N VAL A 256 -3.86 16.58 -3.26
CA VAL A 256 -5.24 16.32 -3.70
C VAL A 256 -5.72 15.02 -3.08
N GLU A 257 -6.69 15.10 -2.17
CA GLU A 257 -7.23 13.92 -1.49
C GLU A 257 -8.41 13.32 -2.27
N THR A 258 -8.20 12.13 -2.83
CA THR A 258 -9.21 11.41 -3.62
C THR A 258 -9.99 10.46 -2.70
N ARG A 259 -11.24 10.82 -2.36
CA ARG A 259 -12.05 10.06 -1.38
C ARG A 259 -13.12 9.17 -1.99
N ASP A 260 -13.66 9.46 -3.17
CA ASP A 260 -14.82 8.74 -3.71
C ASP A 260 -14.88 8.79 -5.26
N ILE A 261 -15.06 7.64 -5.90
CA ILE A 261 -15.64 7.46 -7.25
C ILE A 261 -16.96 6.68 -7.07
#